data_AF-A0A2V5YKF1-F1
#
_entry.id   AF-A0A2V5YKF1-F1
#
_cell.length_a   1.000
_cell.length_b   1.000
_cell.length_c   1.000
_cell.angle_alpha   90.00
_cell.angle_beta   90.00
_cell.angle_gamma   90.00
#
_symmetry.space_group_name_H-M   'P 1'
#
loop_
_entity.id
_entity.type
_entity.pdbx_description
1 polymer ?
#
loop_
_entity_poly.entity_id
_entity_poly.type
_entity_poly.pdbx_seq_one_letter_code
_entity_poly.pdbx_strand_id
1 'polypeptide(L)'
;MKYSITILFLAICSFAQAQTTVLTTDPSLPIPKLNFDDKGDLKITASATSSPSDFDFLVGKWKMHNRRLNKRLENCKDWTEFDSSDENSKTLSGTADMDIYSTTEMPGQEGKRFEGLTLRLFNPNTRLWSLYWVASNTGVLDPPVVGSFEN
;
A
#
# COMPACT_ATOMS: atom_id res chain seq x y z
N MET A 1 -33.30 -5.82 -45.89
CA MET A 1 -32.72 -4.86 -44.95
C MET A 1 -32.47 -5.60 -43.63
N LYS A 2 -31.21 -5.90 -43.30
CA LYS A 2 -30.83 -6.60 -42.06
C LYS A 2 -30.44 -5.54 -41.03
N TYR A 3 -31.17 -5.44 -39.92
CA TYR A 3 -30.82 -4.55 -38.83
C TYR A 3 -29.77 -5.23 -37.95
N SER A 4 -28.58 -4.63 -37.89
CA SER A 4 -27.51 -5.02 -36.98
C SER A 4 -27.66 -4.19 -35.72
N ILE A 5 -27.94 -4.83 -34.58
CA ILE A 5 -28.03 -4.18 -33.27
C ILE A 5 -26.63 -4.21 -32.65
N THR A 6 -25.98 -3.05 -32.56
CA THR A 6 -24.73 -2.87 -31.82
C THR A 6 -25.09 -2.51 -30.38
N ILE A 7 -24.81 -3.42 -29.44
CA ILE A 7 -24.98 -3.17 -28.01
C ILE A 7 -23.68 -2.53 -27.48
N LEU A 8 -23.77 -1.25 -27.12
CA LEU A 8 -22.70 -0.52 -26.45
C LEU A 8 -22.72 -0.88 -24.95
N PHE A 9 -21.77 -1.69 -24.48
CA PHE A 9 -21.57 -1.90 -23.05
C PHE A 9 -20.90 -0.66 -22.45
N LEU A 10 -21.69 0.19 -21.79
CA LEU A 10 -21.16 1.20 -20.88
C LEU A 10 -20.68 0.49 -19.62
N ALA A 11 -19.36 0.40 -19.43
CA ALA A 11 -18.78 -0.05 -18.18
C ALA A 11 -19.04 1.01 -17.11
N ILE A 12 -19.99 0.74 -16.20
CA ILE A 12 -20.22 1.57 -15.01
C ILE A 12 -19.04 1.31 -14.08
N CYS A 13 -18.10 2.25 -14.01
CA CYS A 13 -17.07 2.25 -12.97
C CYS A 13 -17.72 2.65 -11.64
N SER A 14 -17.93 1.68 -10.75
CA SER A 14 -18.31 1.96 -9.37
C SER A 14 -17.12 2.60 -8.65
N PHE A 15 -17.21 3.89 -8.33
CA PHE A 15 -16.26 4.54 -7.44
C PHE A 15 -16.56 4.10 -6.01
N ALA A 16 -15.64 3.39 -5.36
CA ALA A 16 -15.70 3.18 -3.93
C ALA A 16 -15.53 4.54 -3.22
N GLN A 17 -16.48 4.90 -2.36
CA GLN A 17 -16.42 6.16 -1.63
C GLN A 17 -15.39 6.02 -0.48
N ALA A 18 -14.40 6.92 -0.44
CA ALA A 18 -13.40 6.91 0.62
C ALA A 18 -14.05 7.16 2.01
N GLN A 19 -13.56 6.49 3.05
CA GLN A 19 -14.02 6.69 4.41
C GLN A 19 -13.65 8.11 4.89
N THR A 20 -14.66 8.94 5.16
CA THR A 20 -14.48 10.34 5.60
C THR A 20 -14.45 10.49 7.11
N THR A 21 -14.93 9.49 7.86
CA THR A 21 -14.90 9.49 9.32
C THR A 21 -13.47 9.31 9.83
N VAL A 22 -13.01 10.24 10.68
CA VAL A 22 -11.72 10.12 11.37
C VAL A 22 -11.73 8.88 12.25
N LEU A 23 -10.81 7.95 11.98
CA LEU A 23 -10.59 6.79 12.84
C LEU A 23 -10.09 7.27 14.21
N THR A 24 -10.76 6.82 15.26
CA THR A 24 -10.31 7.06 16.64
C THR A 24 -9.52 5.86 17.11
N THR A 25 -8.57 6.08 18.02
CA THR A 25 -7.81 4.99 18.63
C THR A 25 -8.78 4.08 19.38
N ASP A 26 -8.77 2.79 19.05
CA ASP A 26 -9.50 1.78 19.80
C ASP A 26 -8.68 1.40 21.04
N PRO A 27 -9.09 1.83 22.25
CA PRO A 27 -8.34 1.54 23.48
C PRO A 27 -8.47 0.07 23.90
N SER A 28 -9.37 -0.70 23.28
CA SER A 28 -9.56 -2.11 23.58
C SER A 28 -8.53 -3.02 22.90
N LEU A 29 -7.83 -2.52 21.86
CA LEU A 29 -6.77 -3.26 21.18
C LEU A 29 -5.48 -3.23 22.03
N PRO A 30 -5.04 -4.37 22.58
CA PRO A 30 -3.82 -4.41 23.37
C PRO A 30 -2.60 -4.22 22.47
N ILE A 31 -1.62 -3.44 22.94
CA ILE A 31 -0.30 -3.40 22.29
C ILE A 31 0.36 -4.78 22.50
N PRO A 32 0.72 -5.49 21.43
CA PRO A 32 1.32 -6.82 21.55
C PRO A 32 2.68 -6.73 22.27
N LYS A 33 2.97 -7.72 23.11
CA LYS A 33 4.28 -7.82 23.76
C LYS A 33 5.35 -8.15 22.73
N LEU A 34 6.43 -7.37 22.72
CA LEU A 34 7.60 -7.61 21.88
C LEU A 34 8.45 -8.73 22.48
N ASN A 35 8.90 -9.65 21.63
CA ASN A 35 9.81 -10.73 22.00
C ASN A 35 11.09 -10.58 21.21
N PHE A 36 12.23 -10.76 21.85
CA PHE A 36 13.55 -10.68 21.23
C PHE A 36 14.26 -12.03 21.34
N ASP A 37 15.10 -12.35 20.38
CA ASP A 37 15.95 -13.55 20.44
C ASP A 37 17.23 -13.32 21.27
N ASP A 38 18.08 -14.33 21.37
CA ASP A 38 19.33 -14.28 22.14
C ASP A 38 20.34 -13.23 21.61
N LYS A 39 20.14 -12.74 20.38
CA LYS A 39 20.96 -11.68 19.77
C LYS A 39 20.37 -10.29 19.98
N GLY A 40 19.18 -10.20 20.55
CA GLY A 40 18.44 -8.95 20.73
C GLY A 40 17.62 -8.53 19.49
N ASP A 41 17.48 -9.41 18.50
CA ASP A 41 16.67 -9.14 17.31
C ASP A 41 15.19 -9.40 17.59
N LEU A 42 14.30 -8.58 17.02
CA LEU A 42 12.85 -8.75 17.17
C LEU A 42 12.42 -10.09 16.56
N LYS A 43 11.80 -10.94 17.36
CA LYS A 43 11.23 -12.21 16.92
C LYS A 43 9.84 -12.00 16.33
N ILE A 44 9.76 -11.98 15.00
CA ILE A 44 8.49 -11.88 14.27
C ILE A 44 8.01 -13.31 13.95
N THR A 45 6.85 -13.68 14.48
CA THR A 45 6.17 -14.94 14.15
C THR A 45 4.96 -14.62 13.30
N ALA A 46 4.88 -15.20 12.10
CA ALA A 46 3.75 -14.98 11.21
C ALA A 46 2.46 -15.58 11.79
N SER A 47 1.33 -14.97 11.45
CA SER A 47 0.02 -15.58 11.66
C SER A 47 -0.11 -16.91 10.92
N ALA A 48 -0.85 -17.84 11.51
CA ALA A 48 -1.25 -19.08 10.84
C ALA A 48 -2.22 -18.85 9.68
N THR A 49 -2.78 -17.65 9.49
CA THR A 49 -3.67 -17.34 8.36
C THR A 49 -2.99 -16.57 7.22
N SER A 50 -1.76 -16.08 7.40
CA SER A 50 -1.06 -15.28 6.37
C SER A 50 -0.69 -16.09 5.12
N SER A 51 -0.95 -15.51 3.96
CA SER A 51 -0.93 -16.21 2.67
C SER A 51 -0.30 -15.37 1.56
N PRO A 52 0.13 -15.99 0.44
CA PRO A 52 0.55 -15.26 -0.76
C PRO A 52 -0.56 -14.38 -1.38
N SER A 53 -1.82 -14.61 -1.00
CA SER A 53 -2.98 -13.85 -1.47
C SER A 53 -3.33 -12.65 -0.60
N ASP A 54 -2.59 -12.39 0.49
CA ASP A 54 -2.94 -11.33 1.45
C ASP A 54 -3.04 -9.94 0.81
N PHE A 55 -2.27 -9.66 -0.24
CA PHE A 55 -2.28 -8.40 -0.99
C PHE A 55 -3.06 -8.43 -2.31
N ASP A 56 -3.86 -9.49 -2.58
CA ASP A 56 -4.63 -9.59 -3.83
C ASP A 56 -5.58 -8.41 -4.05
N PHE A 57 -6.07 -7.80 -2.96
CA PHE A 57 -6.93 -6.63 -3.01
C PHE A 57 -6.26 -5.38 -3.58
N LEU A 58 -4.92 -5.32 -3.66
CA LEU A 58 -4.20 -4.19 -4.24
C LEU A 58 -4.03 -4.30 -5.75
N VAL A 59 -4.16 -5.50 -6.34
CA VAL A 59 -3.87 -5.71 -7.76
C VAL A 59 -4.80 -4.88 -8.64
N GLY A 60 -4.23 -4.01 -9.48
CA GLY A 60 -5.00 -3.13 -10.36
C GLY A 60 -4.42 -1.72 -10.46
N LYS A 61 -5.25 -0.80 -10.97
CA LYS A 61 -4.92 0.61 -11.12
C LYS A 61 -5.77 1.44 -10.17
N TRP A 62 -5.13 2.32 -9.41
CA TRP A 62 -5.77 3.13 -8.40
C TRP A 62 -5.52 4.61 -8.66
N LYS A 63 -6.56 5.40 -8.40
CA LYS A 63 -6.44 6.84 -8.18
C LYS A 63 -6.63 7.08 -6.69
N MET A 64 -5.70 7.81 -6.10
CA MET A 64 -5.65 8.04 -4.66
C MET A 64 -5.74 9.52 -4.37
N HIS A 65 -6.57 9.87 -3.40
CA HIS A 65 -6.65 11.21 -2.81
C HIS A 65 -5.89 11.16 -1.48
N ASN A 66 -4.75 11.84 -1.41
CA ASN A 66 -3.85 11.78 -0.27
C ASN A 66 -4.01 13.02 0.61
N ARG A 67 -3.66 12.87 1.88
CA ARG A 67 -3.47 13.98 2.82
C ARG A 67 -2.15 13.82 3.54
N ARG A 68 -1.33 14.87 3.53
CA ARG A 68 -0.05 14.92 4.26
C ARG A 68 -0.13 15.97 5.36
N LEU A 69 0.24 15.58 6.58
CA LEU A 69 0.36 16.51 7.69
C LEU A 69 1.56 17.44 7.45
N ASN A 70 1.33 18.75 7.56
CA ASN A 70 2.34 19.74 7.19
C ASN A 70 3.54 19.77 8.14
N LYS A 71 3.33 19.49 9.43
CA LYS A 71 4.40 19.37 10.43
C LYS A 71 4.15 18.21 11.38
N ARG A 72 5.16 17.38 11.60
CA ARG A 72 5.08 16.21 12.50
C ARG A 72 5.50 16.62 13.90
N LEU A 73 4.81 16.09 14.91
CA LEU A 73 5.14 16.28 16.34
C LEU A 73 5.10 17.74 16.85
N GLU A 74 4.46 18.65 16.11
CA GLU A 74 4.32 20.08 16.47
C GLU A 74 2.88 20.47 16.82
N ASN A 75 2.01 19.51 17.17
CA ASN A 75 0.57 19.72 17.36
C ASN A 75 -0.12 20.41 16.15
N CYS A 76 0.47 20.27 14.96
CA CYS A 76 -0.09 20.77 13.71
C CYS A 76 -1.35 19.96 13.37
N LYS A 77 -2.38 20.65 12.88
CA LYS A 77 -3.64 20.06 12.42
C LYS A 77 -3.91 20.36 10.95
N ASP A 78 -2.97 21.04 10.28
CA ASP A 78 -3.09 21.45 8.89
C ASP A 78 -2.60 20.33 7.98
N TRP A 79 -3.44 19.98 7.01
CA TRP A 79 -3.19 18.95 6.02
C TRP A 79 -3.13 19.56 4.64
N THR A 80 -2.17 19.13 3.84
CA THR A 80 -2.15 19.38 2.41
C THR A 80 -2.65 18.14 1.68
N GLU A 81 -3.65 18.34 0.83
CA GLU A 81 -4.25 17.31 -0.01
C GLU A 81 -3.62 17.33 -1.41
N PHE A 82 -3.51 16.17 -2.04
CA PHE A 82 -2.94 16.01 -3.37
C PHE A 82 -3.30 14.65 -3.98
N ASP A 83 -3.32 14.59 -5.31
CA ASP A 83 -3.69 13.37 -6.02
C ASP A 83 -2.47 12.54 -6.44
N SER A 84 -2.67 11.23 -6.52
CA SER A 84 -1.68 10.29 -7.04
C SER A 84 -2.34 9.12 -7.76
N SER A 85 -1.52 8.34 -8.45
CA SER A 85 -1.93 7.08 -9.07
C SER A 85 -0.99 5.97 -8.65
N ASP A 86 -1.51 4.75 -8.59
CA ASP A 86 -0.77 3.54 -8.29
C ASP A 86 -1.17 2.44 -9.27
N GLU A 87 -0.20 1.65 -9.73
CA GLU A 87 -0.46 0.46 -10.54
C GLU A 87 0.26 -0.72 -9.93
N ASN A 88 -0.49 -1.66 -9.38
CA ASN A 88 0.00 -2.86 -8.74
C ASN A 88 -0.26 -4.09 -9.60
N SER A 89 0.72 -4.99 -9.65
CA SER A 89 0.63 -6.26 -10.38
C SER A 89 1.31 -7.39 -9.62
N LYS A 90 0.80 -8.60 -9.80
CA LYS A 90 1.47 -9.82 -9.33
C LYS A 90 2.71 -10.11 -10.17
N THR A 91 3.77 -10.54 -9.51
CA THR A 91 5.03 -10.94 -10.12
C THR A 91 5.45 -12.32 -9.60
N LEU A 92 6.55 -12.87 -10.13
CA LEU A 92 7.10 -14.18 -9.70
C LEU A 92 6.04 -15.28 -9.61
N SER A 93 5.25 -15.44 -10.67
CA SER A 93 4.15 -16.42 -10.76
C SER A 93 3.12 -16.32 -9.61
N GLY A 94 2.88 -15.11 -9.09
CA GLY A 94 1.87 -14.84 -8.06
C GLY A 94 2.39 -14.89 -6.61
N THR A 95 3.68 -15.19 -6.41
CA THR A 95 4.30 -15.27 -5.06
C THR A 95 4.82 -13.93 -4.54
N ALA A 96 4.73 -12.89 -5.37
CA ALA A 96 5.12 -11.53 -5.06
C ALA A 96 4.16 -10.56 -5.75
N ASP A 97 4.16 -9.31 -5.30
CA ASP A 97 3.54 -8.20 -6.02
C ASP A 97 4.46 -6.99 -6.05
N MET A 98 4.20 -6.11 -7.01
CA MET A 98 4.95 -4.88 -7.19
C MET A 98 4.00 -3.77 -7.64
N ASP A 99 4.17 -2.59 -7.07
CA ASP A 99 3.51 -1.37 -7.54
C ASP A 99 4.46 -0.28 -7.99
N ILE A 100 3.94 0.60 -8.85
CA ILE A 100 4.53 1.89 -9.16
C ILE A 100 3.53 2.97 -8.75
N TYR A 101 3.92 3.71 -7.72
CA TYR A 101 3.27 4.93 -7.27
C TYR A 101 3.75 6.11 -8.11
N SER A 102 2.85 7.06 -8.39
CA SER A 102 3.26 8.31 -9.04
C SER A 102 2.37 9.52 -8.78
N THR A 103 2.98 10.71 -8.78
CA THR A 103 2.29 12.00 -8.67
C THR A 103 3.11 13.14 -9.27
N THR A 104 2.46 14.25 -9.60
CA THR A 104 3.08 15.55 -9.90
C THR A 104 2.71 16.62 -8.87
N GLU A 105 1.97 16.24 -7.83
CA GLU A 105 1.37 17.12 -6.83
C GLU A 105 1.96 16.88 -5.43
N MET A 106 3.09 16.17 -5.36
CA MET A 106 3.78 15.90 -4.09
C MET A 106 4.08 17.22 -3.35
N PRO A 107 3.61 17.40 -2.10
CA PRO A 107 3.80 18.67 -1.39
C PRO A 107 5.28 19.03 -1.20
N GLY A 108 5.67 20.22 -1.67
CA GLY A 108 7.04 20.72 -1.72
C GLY A 108 7.83 20.32 -2.98
N GLN A 109 7.20 19.63 -3.92
CA GLN A 109 7.76 19.24 -5.22
C GLN A 109 6.73 19.42 -6.36
N GLU A 110 5.82 20.38 -6.21
CA GLU A 110 4.72 20.61 -7.15
C GLU A 110 5.23 20.83 -8.58
N GLY A 111 4.59 20.17 -9.54
CA GLY A 111 4.96 20.19 -10.95
C GLY A 111 6.13 19.28 -11.32
N LYS A 112 6.79 18.62 -10.37
CA LYS A 112 7.83 17.61 -10.64
C LYS A 112 7.23 16.21 -10.52
N ARG A 113 7.55 15.35 -11.48
CA ARG A 113 7.18 13.93 -11.43
C ARG A 113 7.93 13.25 -10.28
N PHE A 114 7.18 12.71 -9.33
CA PHE A 114 7.67 11.81 -8.29
C PHE A 114 7.12 10.42 -8.54
N GLU A 115 7.99 9.41 -8.41
CA GLU A 115 7.62 8.01 -8.54
C GLU A 115 8.20 7.21 -7.39
N GLY A 116 7.48 6.19 -6.99
CA GLY A 116 7.94 5.22 -6.01
C GLY A 116 7.60 3.82 -6.45
N LEU A 117 8.34 2.85 -5.94
CA LEU A 117 8.12 1.44 -6.22
C LEU A 117 8.09 0.69 -4.91
N THR A 118 7.08 -0.18 -4.76
CA THR A 118 7.06 -1.16 -3.68
C THR A 118 7.23 -2.56 -4.26
N LEU A 119 8.19 -3.33 -3.75
CA LEU A 119 8.31 -4.77 -4.01
C LEU A 119 7.88 -5.54 -2.75
N ARG A 120 6.89 -6.42 -2.88
CA ARG A 120 6.39 -7.28 -1.80
C ARG A 120 6.72 -8.73 -2.09
N LEU A 121 7.44 -9.37 -1.17
CA LEU A 121 7.86 -10.76 -1.29
C LEU A 121 7.25 -11.60 -0.17
N PHE A 122 6.58 -12.70 -0.52
CA PHE A 122 6.12 -13.68 0.45
C PHE A 122 7.13 -14.82 0.58
N ASN A 123 7.53 -15.13 1.81
CA ASN A 123 8.36 -16.30 2.09
C ASN A 123 7.46 -17.47 2.53
N PRO A 124 7.33 -18.55 1.74
CA PRO A 124 6.43 -19.66 2.07
C PRO A 124 6.86 -20.48 3.28
N ASN A 125 8.14 -20.45 3.66
CA ASN A 125 8.65 -21.20 4.81
C ASN A 125 8.33 -20.49 6.12
N THR A 126 8.46 -19.17 6.15
CA THR A 126 8.21 -18.35 7.36
C THR A 126 6.80 -17.76 7.39
N ARG A 127 6.11 -17.75 6.24
CA ARG A 127 4.82 -17.07 5.99
C ARG A 127 4.85 -15.58 6.26
N LEU A 128 6.03 -14.97 6.16
CA LEU A 128 6.22 -13.54 6.33
C LEU A 128 6.25 -12.84 4.96
N TRP A 129 5.66 -11.66 4.92
CA TRP A 129 5.84 -10.67 3.89
C TRP A 129 7.02 -9.76 4.19
N SER A 130 7.76 -9.38 3.16
CA SER A 130 8.79 -8.33 3.21
C SER A 130 8.47 -7.27 2.14
N LEU A 131 8.33 -6.02 2.57
CA LEU A 131 8.00 -4.88 1.70
C LEU A 131 9.22 -3.97 1.58
N TYR A 132 9.72 -3.80 0.37
CA TYR A 132 10.84 -2.91 0.06
C TYR A 132 10.34 -1.71 -0.72
N TRP A 133 10.72 -0.51 -0.27
CA TRP A 133 10.40 0.74 -0.94
C TRP A 133 11.61 1.30 -1.68
N VAL A 134 11.35 1.93 -2.83
CA VAL A 134 12.31 2.75 -3.57
C VAL A 134 11.63 4.06 -3.96
N ALA A 135 12.29 5.18 -3.69
CA ALA A 135 11.88 6.47 -4.22
C ALA A 135 12.73 6.84 -5.44
N SER A 136 12.12 7.43 -6.47
CA SER A 136 12.80 7.79 -7.72
C SER A 136 13.93 8.80 -7.54
N ASN A 137 13.93 9.55 -6.43
CA ASN A 137 14.95 10.52 -6.08
C ASN A 137 16.10 9.96 -5.23
N THR A 138 16.02 8.72 -4.75
CA THR A 138 17.09 8.07 -3.98
C THR A 138 17.71 6.89 -4.71
N GLY A 139 16.91 6.09 -5.43
CA GLY A 139 17.40 4.93 -6.19
C GLY A 139 17.97 3.80 -5.31
N VAL A 140 17.59 3.75 -4.02
CA VAL A 140 18.04 2.73 -3.06
C VAL A 140 16.82 1.99 -2.51
N LEU A 141 16.96 0.67 -2.31
CA LEU A 141 15.98 -0.13 -1.57
C LEU A 141 16.13 0.17 -0.08
N ASP A 142 15.09 0.73 0.52
CA ASP A 142 15.03 0.90 1.97
C ASP A 142 15.00 -0.47 2.68
N PRO A 143 15.45 -0.55 3.94
CA PRO A 143 15.27 -1.75 4.75
C PRO A 143 13.80 -2.21 4.75
N PRO A 144 13.54 -3.52 4.66
CA PRO A 144 12.17 -3.99 4.48
C PRO A 144 11.35 -3.82 5.76
N VAL A 145 10.07 -3.55 5.57
CA VAL A 145 9.08 -3.79 6.62
C VAL A 145 8.64 -5.25 6.53
N VAL A 146 8.73 -5.98 7.63
CA VAL A 146 8.44 -7.43 7.70
C VAL A 146 7.25 -7.69 8.61
N GLY A 147 6.32 -8.54 8.16
CA GLY A 147 5.11 -8.87 8.92
C GLY A 147 4.23 -9.91 8.24
N SER A 148 3.00 -10.05 8.73
CA SER A 148 2.00 -11.00 8.21
C SER A 148 0.59 -10.46 8.46
N PHE A 149 -0.39 -10.88 7.67
CA PHE A 149 -1.80 -10.60 7.96
C PHE A 149 -2.34 -11.57 9.01
N GLU A 150 -3.20 -11.06 9.88
CA GLU A 150 -4.08 -11.85 10.75
C GLU A 150 -5.50 -11.67 10.19
N ASN A 151 -5.93 -12.64 9.38
CA ASN A 151 -7.27 -12.68 8.77
C ASN A 151 -8.16 -13.70 9.49
#